data_AF-A0A958GJ31-F1
#
_entry.id   AF-A0A958GJ31-F1
#
_cell.length_a   1.000
_cell.length_b   1.000
_cell.length_c   1.000
_cell.angle_alpha   90.00
_cell.angle_beta   90.00
_cell.angle_gamma   90.00
#
_symmetry.space_group_name_H-M   'P 1'
#
loop_
_entity.id
_entity.type
_entity.pdbx_description
1 polymer ?
#
loop_
_entity_poly.entity_id
_entity_poly.type
_entity_poly.pdbx_seq_one_letter_code
_entity_poly.pdbx_strand_id
1 'polypeptide(L)'
;MHGNREIHFASRIGWLRAAVLGANDGIVSTASLLAGVASAHAAQGEVLLAGVSGLVAGAMSMAAGEYVSVSSQADTERADLARETKELESDFEFELEELTNIYIQRGLDKALA
;
A
#
# COMPACT_ATOMS: atom_id res chain seq x y z
N MET A 1 4.61 -1.36 33.10
CA MET A 1 4.69 -1.14 31.65
C MET A 1 3.40 -1.64 31.02
N HIS A 2 2.41 -0.75 30.85
CA HIS A 2 1.14 -1.10 30.23
C HIS A 2 1.30 -1.03 28.72
N GLY A 3 1.43 -2.19 28.07
CA GLY A 3 1.40 -2.29 26.61
C GLY A 3 -0.02 -2.06 26.13
N ASN A 4 -0.38 -0.80 25.84
CA ASN A 4 -1.53 -0.52 24.99
C ASN A 4 -1.24 -1.11 23.61
N ARG A 5 -1.87 -2.24 23.28
CA ARG A 5 -1.98 -2.68 21.89
C ARG A 5 -2.96 -1.71 21.23
N GLU A 6 -2.46 -0.59 20.73
CA GLU A 6 -3.25 0.24 19.83
C GLU A 6 -3.65 -0.64 18.64
N ILE A 7 -4.95 -0.87 18.50
CA ILE A 7 -5.50 -1.53 17.33
C ILE A 7 -5.40 -0.49 16.22
N HIS A 8 -4.30 -0.52 15.46
CA HIS A 8 -4.14 0.34 14.30
C HIS A 8 -5.19 -0.03 13.24
N PHE A 9 -6.35 0.64 13.28
CA PHE A 9 -7.41 0.44 12.30
C PHE A 9 -6.95 0.77 10.87
N ALA A 10 -5.97 1.67 10.73
CA ALA A 10 -5.35 2.04 9.46
C ALA A 10 -4.73 0.84 8.71
N SER A 11 -4.04 -0.07 9.39
CA SER A 11 -3.42 -1.25 8.74
C SER A 11 -4.45 -2.27 8.27
N ARG A 12 -5.57 -2.39 9.00
CA ARG A 12 -6.70 -3.26 8.61
C ARG A 12 -7.39 -2.76 7.34
N ILE A 13 -7.49 -1.44 7.17
CA ILE A 13 -8.07 -0.82 5.97
C ILE A 13 -7.20 -1.11 4.74
N GLY A 14 -5.87 -1.01 4.87
CA GLY A 14 -4.94 -1.32 3.78
C GLY A 14 -5.05 -2.78 3.30
N TRP A 15 -5.03 -3.73 4.24
CA TRP A 15 -5.17 -5.16 3.91
C TRP A 15 -6.54 -5.51 3.33
N LEU A 16 -7.62 -4.93 3.87
CA LEU A 16 -8.97 -5.14 3.34
C LEU A 16 -9.10 -4.62 1.90
N ARG A 17 -8.54 -3.43 1.62
CA ARG A 17 -8.51 -2.85 0.27
C ARG A 17 -7.78 -3.78 -0.70
N ALA A 18 -6.58 -4.24 -0.33
CA ALA A 18 -5.79 -5.16 -1.15
C ALA A 18 -6.53 -6.48 -1.40
N ALA A 19 -7.19 -7.04 -0.38
CA ALA A 19 -7.96 -8.27 -0.49
C ALA A 19 -9.19 -8.13 -1.41
N VAL A 20 -9.95 -7.03 -1.28
CA VAL A 20 -11.15 -6.79 -2.11
C VAL A 20 -10.78 -6.55 -3.57
N LEU A 21 -9.78 -5.68 -3.83
CA LEU A 21 -9.30 -5.44 -5.19
C LEU A 21 -8.71 -6.71 -5.81
N GLY A 22 -7.91 -7.46 -5.05
CA GLY A 22 -7.33 -8.72 -5.51
C GLY A 22 -8.39 -9.79 -5.83
N ALA A 23 -9.45 -9.90 -5.02
CA ALA A 23 -10.56 -10.81 -5.29
C ALA A 23 -11.33 -10.40 -6.56
N ASN A 24 -11.62 -9.12 -6.72
CA ASN A 24 -12.31 -8.60 -7.90
C ASN A 24 -11.50 -8.86 -9.18
N ASP A 25 -10.23 -8.46 -9.17
CA ASP A 25 -9.34 -8.62 -10.30
C ASP A 25 -9.08 -10.09 -10.60
N GLY A 26 -8.92 -10.94 -9.57
CA GLY A 26 -8.74 -12.38 -9.71
C GLY A 26 -9.92 -13.07 -10.40
N ILE A 27 -11.16 -12.73 -10.04
CA ILE A 27 -12.37 -13.29 -10.66
C ILE A 27 -12.47 -12.83 -12.12
N VAL A 28 -12.38 -11.54 -12.37
CA VAL A 28 -12.58 -10.97 -13.72
C VAL A 28 -11.47 -11.43 -14.67
N SER A 29 -10.20 -11.39 -14.24
CA SER A 29 -9.07 -11.80 -15.08
C SER A 29 -9.08 -13.30 -15.37
N THR A 30 -9.33 -14.15 -14.37
CA THR A 30 -9.36 -15.61 -14.57
C THR A 30 -10.56 -16.01 -15.44
N ALA A 31 -11.74 -15.43 -15.24
CA ALA A 31 -12.91 -15.70 -16.07
C ALA A 31 -12.67 -15.26 -17.53
N SER A 32 -12.08 -14.09 -17.74
CA SER A 32 -11.76 -13.57 -19.08
C SER A 32 -10.71 -14.43 -19.78
N LEU A 33 -9.67 -14.86 -19.06
CA LEU A 33 -8.65 -15.78 -19.56
C LEU A 33 -9.28 -17.11 -19.99
N LEU A 34 -10.09 -17.73 -19.12
CA LEU A 34 -10.76 -18.99 -19.39
C LEU A 34 -11.73 -18.87 -20.58
N ALA A 35 -12.50 -17.79 -20.67
CA ALA A 35 -13.39 -17.52 -21.79
C ALA A 35 -12.60 -17.40 -23.11
N GLY A 36 -11.48 -16.68 -23.11
CA GLY A 36 -10.60 -16.54 -24.27
C GLY A 36 -10.03 -17.87 -24.73
N VAL A 37 -9.45 -18.64 -23.81
CA VAL A 37 -8.85 -19.96 -24.11
C VAL A 37 -9.92 -20.95 -24.59
N ALA A 38 -11.09 -20.98 -23.95
CA ALA A 38 -12.19 -21.85 -24.37
C ALA A 38 -12.74 -21.46 -25.76
N SER A 39 -12.83 -20.18 -26.07
CA SER A 39 -13.27 -19.70 -27.40
C SER A 39 -12.33 -20.12 -28.53
N ALA A 40 -11.06 -20.38 -28.21
CA ALA A 40 -10.06 -20.88 -29.14
C ALA A 40 -10.17 -22.40 -29.40
N HIS A 41 -11.27 -23.05 -28.99
CA HIS A 41 -11.50 -24.49 -29.13
C HIS A 41 -10.46 -25.37 -28.41
N ALA A 42 -9.87 -24.85 -27.33
CA ALA A 42 -8.94 -25.60 -26.49
C ALA A 42 -9.63 -26.80 -25.80
N ALA A 43 -8.88 -27.88 -25.58
CA ALA A 43 -9.37 -29.03 -24.84
C ALA A 43 -9.61 -28.67 -23.35
N GLN A 44 -10.50 -29.40 -22.68
CA GLN A 44 -10.86 -29.13 -21.29
C GLN A 44 -9.64 -29.13 -20.34
N GLY A 45 -8.67 -30.02 -20.58
CA GLY A 45 -7.43 -30.06 -19.80
C GLY A 45 -6.56 -28.81 -19.98
N GLU A 46 -6.52 -28.24 -21.18
CA GLU A 46 -5.77 -27.01 -21.49
C GLU A 46 -6.43 -25.78 -20.84
N VAL A 47 -7.76 -25.72 -20.88
CA VAL A 47 -8.55 -24.68 -20.18
C VAL A 47 -8.29 -24.72 -18.68
N LEU A 48 -8.32 -25.92 -18.07
CA LEU A 48 -8.06 -26.09 -16.64
C LEU A 48 -6.63 -25.69 -16.26
N LEU A 49 -5.65 -26.11 -17.07
CA LEU A 49 -4.25 -25.76 -16.88
C LEU A 49 -4.06 -24.23 -16.95
N ALA A 50 -4.60 -23.58 -17.98
CA ALA A 50 -4.53 -22.13 -18.14
C ALA A 50 -5.17 -21.38 -16.96
N GLY A 51 -6.34 -21.84 -16.49
CA GLY A 51 -7.03 -21.24 -15.35
C GLY A 51 -6.23 -21.33 -14.04
N VAL A 52 -5.72 -22.52 -13.71
CA VAL A 52 -4.94 -22.73 -12.48
C VAL A 52 -3.62 -21.97 -12.56
N SER A 53 -2.92 -22.04 -13.69
CA SER A 53 -1.68 -21.28 -13.89
C SER A 53 -1.90 -19.77 -13.80
N GLY A 54 -2.96 -19.26 -14.44
CA GLY A 54 -3.32 -17.84 -14.40
C GLY A 54 -3.67 -17.36 -13.00
N LEU A 55 -4.46 -18.14 -12.25
CA LEU A 55 -4.83 -17.83 -10.87
C LEU A 55 -3.61 -17.79 -9.94
N VAL A 56 -2.72 -18.79 -10.03
CA VAL A 56 -1.51 -18.84 -9.21
C VAL A 56 -0.56 -17.69 -9.57
N ALA A 57 -0.33 -17.45 -10.86
CA ALA A 57 0.53 -16.36 -11.32
C ALA A 57 -0.03 -14.99 -10.91
N GLY A 58 -1.33 -14.77 -11.07
CA GLY A 58 -2.01 -13.55 -10.66
C GLY A 58 -1.94 -13.31 -9.16
N ALA A 59 -2.23 -14.32 -8.35
CA ALA A 59 -2.15 -14.23 -6.89
C ALA A 59 -0.72 -13.91 -6.40
N MET A 60 0.29 -14.59 -6.97
CA MET A 60 1.70 -14.32 -6.64
C MET A 60 2.12 -12.90 -7.04
N SER A 61 1.73 -12.46 -8.24
CA SER A 61 2.06 -11.11 -8.72
C SER A 61 1.43 -10.02 -7.85
N MET A 62 0.17 -10.17 -7.47
CA MET A 62 -0.50 -9.22 -6.57
C MET A 62 0.12 -9.20 -5.18
N ALA A 63 0.42 -10.37 -4.61
CA ALA A 63 1.06 -10.46 -3.30
C ALA A 63 2.46 -9.83 -3.29
N ALA A 64 3.27 -10.10 -4.32
CA ALA A 64 4.59 -9.50 -4.48
C ALA A 64 4.49 -7.98 -4.67
N GLY A 65 3.54 -7.51 -5.50
CA GLY A 65 3.32 -6.08 -5.75
C GLY A 65 2.94 -5.31 -4.48
N GLU A 66 1.99 -5.83 -3.69
CA GLU A 66 1.59 -5.20 -2.43
C GLU A 66 2.73 -5.22 -1.40
N TYR A 67 3.48 -6.33 -1.29
CA TYR A 67 4.65 -6.40 -0.41
C TYR A 67 5.69 -5.34 -0.76
N VAL A 68 6.07 -5.24 -2.04
CA VAL A 68 7.04 -4.24 -2.51
C VAL A 68 6.51 -2.84 -2.22
N SER A 69 5.25 -2.55 -2.54
CA SER A 69 4.64 -1.24 -2.29
C SER A 69 4.68 -0.83 -0.82
N VAL A 70 4.28 -1.71 0.10
CA VAL A 70 4.29 -1.44 1.54
C VAL A 70 5.72 -1.30 2.05
N SER A 71 6.66 -2.13 1.58
CA SER A 71 8.07 -2.00 1.96
C SER A 71 8.68 -0.68 1.50
N SER A 72 8.39 -0.24 0.27
CA SER A 72 8.89 1.03 -0.26
C SER A 72 8.32 2.23 0.48
N GLN A 73 7.04 2.19 0.89
CA GLN A 73 6.46 3.23 1.74
C GLN A 73 7.17 3.29 3.09
N ALA A 74 7.36 2.15 3.76
CA ALA A 74 8.04 2.10 5.04
C ALA A 74 9.50 2.59 4.96
N ASP A 75 10.21 2.28 3.87
CA ASP A 75 11.58 2.76 3.66
C ASP A 75 11.62 4.27 3.37
N THR A 76 10.64 4.79 2.62
CA THR A 76 10.49 6.24 2.38
C THR A 76 10.22 6.98 3.69
N GLU A 77 9.27 6.50 4.49
CA GLU A 77 8.95 7.10 5.80
C GLU A 77 10.16 7.11 6.73
N ARG A 78 10.95 6.04 6.75
CA ARG A 78 12.21 5.99 7.54
C ARG A 78 13.24 6.98 7.03
N ALA A 79 13.37 7.14 5.72
CA ALA A 79 14.30 8.09 5.13
C ALA A 79 13.91 9.53 5.46
N ASP A 80 12.63 9.86 5.36
CA ASP A 80 12.10 11.17 5.73
C ASP A 80 12.29 11.44 7.23
N LEU A 81 11.98 10.48 8.11
CA LEU A 81 12.22 10.63 9.55
C LEU A 81 13.71 10.86 9.87
N ALA A 82 14.61 10.17 9.18
CA ALA A 82 16.05 10.35 9.38
C ALA A 82 16.53 11.73 8.89
N ARG A 83 15.94 12.25 7.81
CA ARG A 83 16.22 13.59 7.31
C ARG A 83 15.77 14.65 8.32
N GLU A 84 14.50 14.61 8.73
CA GLU A 84 13.95 15.61 9.66
C GLU A 84 14.63 15.55 11.03
N THR A 85 15.03 14.36 11.50
CA THR A 85 15.84 14.25 12.73
C THR A 85 17.17 15.01 12.60
N LYS A 86 17.81 14.91 11.43
CA LYS A 86 19.07 15.62 11.17
C LYS A 86 18.85 17.12 11.02
N GLU A 87 17.78 17.53 10.36
CA GLU A 87 17.42 18.94 10.20
C GLU A 87 17.15 19.58 11.57
N LEU A 88 16.37 18.92 12.43
CA LEU A 88 16.15 19.32 13.83
C LEU A 88 17.44 19.48 14.64
N GLU A 89 18.44 18.62 14.44
CA GLU A 89 19.74 18.73 15.11
C GLU A 89 20.62 19.85 14.53
N SER A 90 20.50 20.13 13.23
CA SER A 90 21.39 21.04 12.52
C SER A 90 20.91 22.49 12.48
N ASP A 91 19.60 22.73 12.41
CA ASP A 91 18.99 24.06 12.32
C ASP A 91 17.60 24.10 12.97
N PHE A 92 17.59 23.98 14.29
CA PHE A 92 16.35 23.94 15.09
C PHE A 92 15.47 25.18 14.91
N GLU A 93 16.07 26.37 14.75
CA GLU A 93 15.31 27.63 14.61
C GLU A 93 14.53 27.65 13.29
N PHE A 94 15.14 27.16 12.19
CA PHE A 94 14.47 27.03 10.91
C PHE A 94 13.30 26.04 10.98
N GLU A 95 13.51 24.85 11.56
CA GLU A 95 12.46 23.84 11.74
C GLU A 95 11.28 24.34 12.59
N LEU A 96 11.58 25.14 13.63
CA LEU A 96 10.55 25.77 14.46
C LEU A 96 9.74 26.79 13.65
N GLU A 97 10.40 27.60 12.80
CA GLU A 97 9.72 28.54 11.91
C GLU A 97 8.86 27.80 10.88
N GLU A 98 9.34 26.70 10.29
CA GLU A 98 8.56 25.85 9.40
C GLU A 98 7.32 25.28 10.10
N LEU A 99 7.47 24.71 11.29
CA LEU A 99 6.35 24.17 12.07
C LEU A 99 5.33 25.26 12.43
N THR A 100 5.80 26.43 12.85
CA THR A 100 4.96 27.60 13.15
C THR A 100 4.14 27.99 11.93
N ASN A 101 4.78 28.04 10.75
CA ASN A 101 4.11 28.36 9.50
C ASN A 101 3.06 27.31 9.10
N ILE A 102 3.33 26.02 9.35
CA ILE A 102 2.35 24.94 9.13
C ILE A 102 1.11 25.14 10.00
N TYR A 103 1.27 25.50 11.28
CA TYR A 103 0.14 25.76 12.17
C TYR A 103 -0.65 27.01 11.77
N ILE A 104 0.04 28.08 11.35
CA ILE A 104 -0.61 29.28 10.82
C ILE A 104 -1.44 28.95 9.57
N GLN A 105 -0.91 28.16 8.64
CA GLN A 105 -1.64 27.72 7.44
C GLN A 105 -2.87 26.86 7.78
N ARG A 106 -2.82 26.10 8.88
CA ARG A 106 -3.96 25.34 9.41
C ARG A 106 -4.97 26.20 10.17
N GLY A 107 -4.73 27.50 10.30
CA GLY A 107 -5.66 28.49 10.86
C GLY A 107 -5.35 28.93 12.29
N LEU A 108 -4.16 28.63 12.82
CA LEU A 108 -3.74 29.07 14.15
C LEU A 108 -3.18 30.51 14.11
N ASP A 109 -3.50 31.34 15.10
CA ASP A 109 -2.88 32.66 15.22
C ASP A 109 -1.39 32.52 15.60
N LYS A 110 -0.54 33.41 15.08
CA LYS A 110 0.92 33.37 15.30
C LYS A 110 1.34 33.37 16.78
N ALA A 111 0.52 33.90 17.69
CA ALA A 111 0.81 33.89 19.13
C ALA A 111 0.57 32.52 19.78
N LEU A 112 -0.16 31.62 19.11
CA LEU A 112 -0.51 30.27 19.54
C LEU A 112 0.19 29.18 18.71
N ALA A 113 0.75 29.56 17.56
CA ALA A 113 1.57 28.72 16.68
C ALA A 113 3.01 28.67 17.19
#